data_AF-A0A1M7JLM2-F1
#
_entry.id   AF-A0A1M7JLM2-F1
#
_cell.length_a   1.000
_cell.length_b   1.000
_cell.length_c   1.000
_cell.angle_alpha   90.00
_cell.angle_beta   90.00
_cell.angle_gamma   90.00
#
_symmetry.space_group_name_H-M   'P 1'
#
loop_
_entity.id
_entity.type
_entity.pdbx_description
1 polymer ?
#
loop_
_entity_poly.entity_id
_entity_poly.type
_entity_poly.pdbx_seq_one_letter_code
_entity_poly.pdbx_strand_id
1 'polypeptide(L)' 'MNKLYDLRIVIGIFFLIIGFLLMGYAFLSDGSLEENNKINLYCGLLFSSFGLLMLLLKTKRKKNN' A
#
# COMPACT_ATOMS: atom_id res chain seq x y z
N MET A 1 -25.90 -0.56 5.06
CA MET A 1 -25.00 -0.04 4.01
C MET A 1 -23.88 -1.04 3.76
N ASN A 2 -23.69 -1.44 2.51
CA ASN A 2 -22.86 -2.57 2.10
C ASN A 2 -21.41 -2.47 2.61
N LYS A 3 -21.02 -3.40 3.48
CA LYS A 3 -19.71 -3.45 4.21
C LYS A 3 -18.49 -3.57 3.30
N LEU A 4 -18.70 -3.83 2.00
CA LEU A 4 -17.69 -3.89 0.94
C LEU A 4 -17.37 -2.53 0.31
N TYR A 5 -18.25 -1.54 0.45
CA TYR A 5 -18.03 -0.15 0.01
C TYR A 5 -17.56 0.75 1.16
N ASP A 6 -17.01 0.18 2.23
CA ASP A 6 -16.33 1.01 3.24
C ASP A 6 -15.12 1.63 2.55
N LEU A 7 -15.16 2.95 2.39
CA LEU A 7 -14.17 3.73 1.66
C LEU A 7 -12.73 3.42 2.12
N ARG A 8 -12.55 3.05 3.40
CA ARG A 8 -11.25 2.63 3.95
C ARG A 8 -10.68 1.36 3.30
N ILE A 9 -11.51 0.42 2.86
CA ILE A 9 -11.05 -0.78 2.16
C ILE A 9 -10.54 -0.41 0.78
N VAL A 10 -11.35 0.36 0.05
CA VAL A 10 -11.03 0.76 -1.32
C VAL A 10 -9.72 1.55 -1.33
N ILE A 11 -9.59 2.51 -0.41
CA ILE A 11 -8.38 3.30 -0.21
C ILE A 11 -7.20 2.42 0.23
N GLY A 12 -7.40 1.50 1.19
CA GLY A 12 -6.35 0.62 1.69
C GLY A 12 -5.78 -0.30 0.60
N ILE A 13 -6.65 -0.91 -0.22
CA ILE A 13 -6.24 -1.74 -1.35
C ILE A 13 -5.52 -0.90 -2.40
N PHE A 14 -6.03 0.30 -2.71
CA PHE A 14 -5.38 1.21 -3.65
C PHE A 14 -3.94 1.55 -3.24
N PHE A 15 -3.73 1.98 -1.99
CA PHE A 15 -2.39 2.27 -1.48
C PHE A 15 -1.48 1.04 -1.49
N LEU A 16 -2.02 -0.15 -1.24
CA LEU A 16 -1.25 -1.38 -1.24
C LEU A 16 -0.80 -1.76 -2.66
N ILE A 17 -1.67 -1.61 -3.67
CA ILE A 17 -1.35 -1.84 -5.08
C ILE A 17 -0.27 -0.86 -5.54
N ILE A 18 -0.46 0.45 -5.28
CA ILE A 18 0.52 1.48 -5.69
C ILE A 18 1.85 1.28 -4.97
N GLY A 19 1.84 0.93 -3.69
CA GLY A 19 3.04 0.64 -2.91
C GLY A 19 3.83 -0.55 -3.48
N PHE A 20 3.14 -1.62 -3.86
CA PHE A 20 3.76 -2.78 -4.52
C PHE A 20 4.33 -2.42 -5.90
N LEU A 21 3.61 -1.60 -6.67
CA LEU A 21 4.06 -1.12 -7.97
C LEU A 21 5.36 -0.32 -7.84
N LEU A 22 5.42 0.63 -6.90
CA LEU A 22 6.61 1.45 -6.65
C LEU A 22 7.81 0.61 -6.20
N MET A 23 7.60 -0.35 -5.29
CA MET A 23 8.65 -1.29 -4.91
C MET A 23 9.11 -2.13 -6.10
N GLY A 24 8.18 -2.65 -6.90
CA GLY A 24 8.50 -3.42 -8.11
C GLY A 24 9.33 -2.61 -9.11
N TYR A 25 8.95 -1.35 -9.37
CA TYR A 25 9.74 -0.44 -10.18
C TYR A 25 11.13 -0.20 -9.61
N ALA A 26 11.26 -0.16 -8.29
CA ALA A 26 12.57 0.03 -7.66
C ALA A 26 13.50 -1.19 -7.78
N PHE A 27 12.94 -2.40 -7.88
CA PHE A 27 13.72 -3.63 -8.08
C PHE A 27 13.99 -3.96 -9.54
N LEU A 28 13.13 -3.52 -10.47
CA LEU A 28 13.22 -3.80 -11.91
C LEU A 28 13.95 -2.72 -12.70
N SER A 29 14.23 -1.56 -12.10
CA SER A 29 14.94 -0.48 -12.78
C SER A 29 16.45 -0.73 -12.75
N ASP A 30 17.00 -1.18 -13.89
CA ASP A 30 18.42 -1.39 -14.11
C ASP A 30 19.19 -0.06 -14.08
N GLY A 31 19.63 0.35 -12.88
CA GLY A 31 20.82 1.18 -12.63
C GLY A 31 20.87 2.61 -13.17
N SER A 32 19.89 3.08 -13.96
CA SER A 32 20.02 4.37 -14.68
C SER A 32 19.77 5.61 -13.81
N LEU A 33 19.07 5.50 -12.67
CA LEU A 33 18.74 6.61 -11.78
C LEU A 33 18.68 6.16 -10.30
N GLU A 34 19.84 6.00 -9.67
CA GLU A 34 19.97 5.47 -8.30
C GLU A 34 19.20 6.30 -7.25
N GLU A 35 19.12 7.63 -7.41
CA GLU A 35 18.34 8.49 -6.50
C GLU A 35 16.83 8.25 -6.59
N ASN A 36 16.30 8.15 -7.82
CA ASN A 36 14.86 7.90 -8.03
C ASN A 36 14.47 6.51 -7.51
N ASN A 37 15.42 5.58 -7.49
CA ASN A 37 15.21 4.24 -6.97
C ASN A 37 14.96 4.22 -5.46
N LYS A 38 15.73 5.03 -4.70
CA LYS A 38 15.56 5.17 -3.25
C LYS A 38 14.21 5.79 -2.92
N ILE A 39 13.80 6.83 -3.66
CA ILE A 39 12.49 7.48 -3.48
C ILE A 39 11.35 6.48 -3.72
N ASN A 40 11.43 5.68 -4.77
CA ASN A 40 10.43 4.66 -5.07
C ASN A 40 10.34 3.59 -3.96
N LEU A 41 11.47 3.16 -3.39
CA LEU A 41 11.47 2.24 -2.25
C LEU A 41 10.82 2.85 -1.00
N TYR A 42 11.19 4.06 -0.61
CA TYR A 42 10.64 4.72 0.59
C TYR A 42 9.14 5.00 0.44
N CYS A 43 8.71 5.56 -0.70
CA CYS A 43 7.30 5.79 -0.97
C CYS A 43 6.51 4.48 -1.09
N GLY A 44 7.09 3.46 -1.73
CA GLY A 44 6.48 2.14 -1.83
C GLY A 44 6.27 1.49 -0.47
N LEU A 45 7.29 1.53 0.40
CA LEU A 45 7.22 1.03 1.77
C LEU A 45 6.18 1.79 2.61
N LEU A 46 6.14 3.13 2.50
CA LEU A 46 5.18 3.97 3.20
C LEU A 46 3.73 3.63 2.81
N PHE A 47 3.44 3.59 1.51
CA PHE A 47 2.10 3.29 1.00
C PHE A 47 1.66 1.86 1.31
N SER A 48 2.57 0.89 1.19
CA SER A 48 2.29 -0.50 1.50
C SER A 48 1.99 -0.69 3.01
N SER A 49 2.77 -0.06 3.88
CA SER A 49 2.54 -0.05 5.34
C SER A 49 1.20 0.59 5.71
N PHE A 50 0.88 1.74 5.10
CA PHE A 50 -0.37 2.44 5.37
C PHE A 50 -1.61 1.68 4.86
N GLY A 51 -1.53 1.10 3.66
CA GLY A 51 -2.57 0.25 3.09
C GLY A 51 -2.82 -0.99 3.94
N LEU A 52 -1.74 -1.64 4.41
CA LEU A 52 -1.83 -2.80 5.30
C LEU A 52 -2.48 -2.44 6.65
N LEU A 53 -2.10 -1.29 7.23
CA LEU A 53 -2.66 -0.79 8.48
C LEU A 53 -4.17 -0.52 8.36
N MET A 54 -4.62 0.10 7.26
CA MET A 54 -6.05 0.30 6.99
C MET A 54 -6.82 -1.03 6.87
N LEU A 55 -6.24 -2.05 6.23
CA LEU A 55 -6.85 -3.38 6.14
C LEU A 55 -6.91 -4.09 7.49
N LEU A 56 -5.87 -3.96 8.32
CA LEU A 56 -5.80 -4.56 9.66
C LEU A 56 -6.82 -3.93 10.64
N LEU A 57 -6.98 -2.61 10.62
CA LEU A 57 -7.96 -1.91 11.47
C LEU A 57 -9.39 -2.41 11.21
N LYS A 58 -9.74 -2.72 9.96
CA LYS A 58 -11.03 -3.33 9.63
C LYS A 58 -11.14 -4.76 10.16
N THR A 59 -10.10 -5.57 10.04
CA THR A 59 -10.10 -6.97 10.52
C THR A 59 -10.37 -7.02 12.02
N LYS A 60 -9.75 -6.13 12.81
CA LYS A 60 -10.02 -6.01 14.25
C LYS A 60 -11.47 -5.60 14.55
N ARG A 61 -12.06 -4.71 13.74
CA ARG A 61 -13.46 -4.28 13.91
C ARG A 61 -14.47 -5.39 13.59
N LYS A 62 -14.13 -6.39 12.78
CA LYS A 62 -14.96 -7.58 12.54
C LYS A 62 -14.86 -8.61 13.68
N LYS A 63 -13.75 -8.64 14.43
CA LYS A 63 -13.52 -9.61 15.52
C LYS A 63 -14.18 -9.20 16.85
N ASN A 64 -14.54 -7.92 17.01
CA ASN A 64 -15.06 -7.36 18.26
C ASN A 64 -16.59 -7.10 18.25
N ASN A 65 -17.29 -7.56 17.21
CA ASN A 65 -18.75 -7.56 17.07
C ASN A 65 -19.20 -8.96 16.73
#